data_AF-A0A1D7QX80-F1
#
_entry.id   AF-A0A1D7QX80-F1
#
_cell.length_a   1.000
_cell.length_b   1.000
_cell.length_c   1.000
_cell.angle_alpha   90.00
_cell.angle_beta   90.00
_cell.angle_gamma   90.00
#
_symmetry.space_group_name_H-M   'P 1'
#
loop_
_entity.id
_entity.type
_entity.pdbx_description
1 polymer ?
#
loop_
_entity_poly.entity_id
_entity_poly.type
_entity_poly.pdbx_seq_one_letter_code
_entity_poly.pdbx_strand_id
1 'polypeptide(L)'
;MLVTMIAYVWTWIKPALTLRKWLGGIASLFGLLAVMGSAMIYVLPALPAWNNFSPIFFFVMSAVIIGPLYVSVFFYLFNEEDRHVWKIAPVMALVYAMSSFFYITVMFSGSGAIEMTASNIVNHPMFVMRGLLSWVAPVVLLLPFLFMKKRKPAMILVLAVFIMVFAGEIIGREIFYNTVVELEIYTPN
;
A
#
# COMPACT_ATOMS: atom_id res chain seq x y z
N MET A 1 15.71 5.85 -9.86
CA MET A 1 14.45 5.16 -10.24
C MET A 1 14.03 5.41 -11.67
N LEU A 2 13.90 6.66 -12.13
CA LEU A 2 13.48 6.94 -13.51
C LEU A 2 14.40 6.29 -14.56
N VAL A 3 15.72 6.38 -14.37
CA VAL A 3 16.71 5.74 -15.24
C VAL A 3 16.59 4.21 -15.24
N THR A 4 16.39 3.58 -14.07
CA THR A 4 16.20 2.12 -13.97
C THR A 4 14.87 1.66 -14.54
N MET A 5 13.81 2.46 -14.42
CA MET A 5 12.50 2.21 -15.05
C MET A 5 12.59 2.32 -16.58
N ILE A 6 13.22 3.37 -17.09
CA ILE A 6 13.45 3.57 -18.53
C ILE A 6 14.31 2.43 -19.09
N ALA A 7 15.39 2.07 -18.39
CA ALA A 7 16.24 0.93 -18.78
C ALA A 7 15.46 -0.39 -18.74
N TYR A 8 14.61 -0.61 -17.73
CA TYR A 8 13.75 -1.78 -17.66
C TYR A 8 12.78 -1.84 -18.84
N VAL A 9 12.06 -0.75 -19.15
CA VAL A 9 11.16 -0.68 -20.32
C VAL A 9 11.94 -0.87 -21.62
N TRP A 10 13.17 -0.33 -21.72
CA TRP A 10 14.03 -0.53 -22.89
C TRP A 10 14.43 -2.01 -23.10
N THR A 11 14.60 -2.78 -22.02
CA THR A 11 14.82 -4.24 -22.14
C THR A 11 13.61 -5.03 -22.65
N TRP A 12 12.42 -4.43 -22.74
CA TRP A 12 11.29 -5.03 -23.44
C TRP A 12 11.40 -4.89 -24.96
N ILE A 13 12.06 -3.82 -25.43
CA ILE A 13 12.31 -3.58 -26.85
C ILE A 13 13.48 -4.45 -27.34
N LYS A 14 14.51 -4.62 -26.50
CA LYS A 14 15.64 -5.52 -26.74
C LYS A 14 15.67 -6.62 -25.68
N PRO A 15 15.09 -7.80 -25.94
CA PRO A 15 14.91 -8.82 -24.92
C PRO A 15 16.26 -9.32 -24.38
N ALA A 16 16.59 -8.88 -23.17
CA ALA A 16 17.76 -9.30 -22.40
C ALA A 16 17.30 -9.78 -21.02
N LEU A 17 16.78 -11.01 -20.95
CA LEU A 17 16.07 -11.55 -19.79
C LEU A 17 16.88 -11.47 -18.49
N THR A 18 18.18 -11.78 -18.55
CA THR A 18 19.08 -11.71 -17.38
C THR A 18 19.25 -10.28 -16.88
N LEU A 19 19.46 -9.32 -17.78
CA LEU A 19 19.58 -7.91 -17.43
C LEU A 19 18.27 -7.37 -16.85
N ARG A 20 17.13 -7.76 -17.43
CA ARG A 20 15.79 -7.37 -16.94
C ARG A 20 15.52 -7.86 -15.52
N LYS A 21 15.95 -9.09 -15.18
CA LYS A 21 15.84 -9.64 -13.82
C LYS A 21 16.68 -8.83 -12.82
N TRP A 22 17.95 -8.55 -13.14
CA TRP A 22 18.82 -7.76 -12.27
C TRP A 22 18.33 -6.32 -12.11
N LEU A 23 17.99 -5.64 -13.20
CA LEU A 23 17.45 -4.29 -13.16
C LEU A 23 16.13 -4.23 -12.38
N GLY A 24 15.24 -5.21 -12.56
CA GLY A 24 14.00 -5.31 -11.79
C GLY A 24 14.26 -5.51 -10.30
N GLY A 25 15.17 -6.42 -9.94
CA GLY A 25 15.56 -6.68 -8.55
C GLY A 25 16.14 -5.43 -7.89
N ILE A 26 17.12 -4.79 -8.52
CA ILE A 26 17.74 -3.55 -8.03
C ILE A 26 16.71 -2.44 -7.91
N ALA A 27 15.87 -2.23 -8.93
CA ALA A 27 14.83 -1.22 -8.92
C ALA A 27 13.80 -1.47 -7.79
N SER A 28 13.44 -2.72 -7.53
CA SER A 28 12.52 -3.07 -6.44
C SER A 28 13.14 -2.82 -5.06
N LEU A 29 14.44 -3.10 -4.88
CA LEU A 29 15.16 -2.83 -3.63
C LEU A 29 15.23 -1.33 -3.35
N PHE A 30 15.67 -0.53 -4.31
CA PHE A 30 15.65 0.94 -4.17
C PHE A 30 14.22 1.47 -4.03
N GLY A 31 13.25 0.82 -4.67
CA GLY A 31 11.81 0.99 -4.49
C GLY A 31 11.42 0.99 -3.02
N LEU A 32 11.71 -0.14 -2.39
CA LEU A 32 11.41 -0.39 -0.99
C LEU A 32 12.14 0.57 -0.07
N LEU A 33 13.44 0.79 -0.29
CA LEU A 33 14.23 1.74 0.52
C LEU A 33 13.70 3.17 0.41
N ALA A 34 13.26 3.60 -0.77
CA ALA A 34 12.66 4.92 -0.94
C ALA A 34 11.32 5.03 -0.21
N VAL A 35 10.47 3.99 -0.27
CA VAL A 35 9.21 3.96 0.50
C VAL A 35 9.50 4.04 2.00
N MET A 36 10.44 3.24 2.50
CA MET A 36 10.83 3.27 3.92
C MET A 36 11.39 4.63 4.33
N GLY A 37 12.31 5.20 3.55
CA GLY A 37 12.85 6.54 3.79
C GLY A 37 11.77 7.62 3.77
N SER A 38 10.81 7.53 2.85
CA SER A 38 9.66 8.44 2.80
C SER A 38 8.65 8.24 3.93
N ALA A 39 8.69 7.10 4.62
CA ALA A 39 7.82 6.85 5.77
C ALA A 39 8.48 7.30 7.08
N MET A 40 9.82 7.28 7.15
CA MET A 40 10.61 7.74 8.30
C MET A 40 10.36 9.20 8.66
N ILE A 41 10.03 10.05 7.69
CA ILE A 41 9.71 11.47 7.95
C ILE A 41 8.47 11.65 8.84
N TYR A 42 7.65 10.61 8.99
CA TYR A 42 6.46 10.62 9.85
C TYR A 42 6.70 10.05 11.23
N VAL A 43 7.87 9.48 11.50
CA VAL A 43 8.23 8.98 12.84
C VAL A 43 8.73 10.17 13.67
N LEU A 44 7.80 11.01 14.10
CA LEU A 44 8.07 12.28 14.79
C LEU A 44 7.65 12.21 16.26
N PRO A 45 8.54 12.55 17.22
CA PRO A 45 8.19 12.57 18.64
C PRO A 45 7.02 13.50 19.00
N ALA A 46 6.83 14.58 18.23
CA ALA A 46 5.73 15.53 18.41
C ALA A 46 4.34 14.95 18.06
N LEU A 47 4.30 13.81 17.35
CA LEU A 47 3.08 13.12 16.92
C LEU A 47 3.08 11.70 17.54
N PRO A 48 2.59 11.54 18.78
CA PRO A 48 2.75 10.28 19.54
C PRO A 48 2.18 9.06 18.82
N ALA A 49 1.06 9.24 18.11
CA ALA A 49 0.44 8.18 17.32
C ALA A 49 1.38 7.66 16.22
N TRP A 50 2.22 8.51 15.64
CA TRP A 50 3.14 8.16 14.55
C TRP A 50 4.56 7.83 15.02
N ASN A 51 4.92 8.13 16.27
CA ASN A 51 6.24 7.88 16.84
C ASN A 51 6.48 6.38 17.15
N ASN A 52 6.37 5.53 16.15
CA ASN A 52 6.58 4.09 16.21
C ASN A 52 6.79 3.52 14.80
N PHE A 53 6.89 2.19 14.67
CA PHE A 53 7.16 1.54 13.39
C PHE A 53 5.95 1.52 12.41
N SER A 54 4.74 1.87 12.87
CA SER A 54 3.53 1.70 12.07
C SER A 54 3.47 2.50 10.77
N PRO A 55 3.96 3.77 10.66
CA PRO A 55 3.91 4.48 9.38
C PRO A 55 4.72 3.76 8.30
N ILE A 56 5.90 3.25 8.66
CA ILE A 56 6.76 2.50 7.74
C ILE A 56 6.06 1.22 7.29
N PHE A 57 5.55 0.46 8.24
CA PHE A 57 4.86 -0.79 7.97
C PHE A 57 3.70 -0.58 7.00
N PHE A 58 2.82 0.39 7.28
CA PHE A 58 1.66 0.63 6.43
C PHE A 58 2.02 1.21 5.06
N PHE A 59 3.05 2.05 4.95
CA PHE A 59 3.54 2.53 3.66
C PHE A 59 4.10 1.40 2.80
N VAL A 60 4.85 0.47 3.41
CA VAL A 60 5.35 -0.72 2.72
C VAL A 60 4.20 -1.63 2.30
N MET A 61 3.20 -1.86 3.16
CA MET A 61 2.01 -2.64 2.81
C MET A 61 1.26 -2.04 1.62
N SER A 62 1.06 -0.72 1.58
CA SER A 62 0.48 -0.02 0.42
C SER A 62 1.26 -0.32 -0.86
N ALA A 63 2.60 -0.21 -0.81
CA ALA A 63 3.47 -0.47 -1.95
C ALA A 63 3.43 -1.93 -2.42
N VAL A 64 3.38 -2.88 -1.47
CA VAL A 64 3.32 -4.32 -1.74
C VAL A 64 1.96 -4.74 -2.30
N ILE A 65 0.88 -3.98 -2.08
CA ILE A 65 -0.42 -4.26 -2.73
C ILE A 65 -0.48 -3.60 -4.11
N ILE A 66 -0.20 -2.30 -4.20
CA ILE A 66 -0.31 -1.53 -5.45
C ILE A 66 0.71 -1.99 -6.48
N GLY A 67 1.96 -2.22 -6.09
CA GLY A 67 3.05 -2.57 -7.00
C GLY A 67 2.75 -3.81 -7.85
N PRO A 68 2.41 -4.96 -7.23
CA PRO A 68 1.94 -6.15 -7.94
C PRO A 68 0.75 -5.95 -8.87
N LEU A 69 -0.24 -5.14 -8.47
CA LEU A 69 -1.40 -4.83 -9.33
C LEU A 69 -0.97 -4.01 -10.55
N TYR A 70 -0.16 -2.98 -10.34
CA TYR A 70 0.43 -2.17 -11.41
C TYR A 70 1.21 -3.03 -12.40
N VAL A 71 2.16 -3.83 -11.91
CA VAL A 71 2.96 -4.74 -12.75
C VAL A 71 2.08 -5.73 -13.50
N SER A 72 1.03 -6.26 -12.86
CA SER A 72 0.10 -7.19 -13.50
C SER A 72 -0.64 -6.56 -14.69
N VAL A 73 -1.06 -5.29 -14.57
CA VAL A 73 -1.67 -4.55 -15.69
C VAL A 73 -0.70 -4.46 -16.88
N PHE A 74 0.57 -4.15 -16.63
CA PHE A 74 1.60 -4.10 -17.68
C PHE A 74 1.81 -5.48 -18.31
N PHE A 75 1.87 -6.54 -17.52
CA PHE A 75 2.01 -7.90 -18.05
C PHE A 75 0.81 -8.30 -18.92
N TYR A 76 -0.40 -7.86 -18.61
CA TYR A 76 -1.56 -8.04 -19.49
C TYR A 76 -1.42 -7.24 -20.79
N LEU A 77 -1.03 -5.97 -20.73
CA LEU A 77 -0.91 -5.08 -21.89
C LEU A 77 0.08 -5.59 -22.93
N PHE A 78 1.18 -6.17 -22.47
CA PHE A 78 2.23 -6.65 -23.35
C PHE A 78 2.24 -8.19 -23.53
N ASN A 79 1.18 -8.87 -23.08
CA ASN A 79 0.97 -10.31 -23.23
C ASN A 79 2.13 -11.19 -22.71
N GLU A 80 2.75 -10.80 -21.59
CA GLU A 80 3.80 -11.57 -20.92
C GLU A 80 3.22 -12.82 -20.25
N GLU A 81 4.03 -13.88 -20.12
CA GLU A 81 3.56 -15.16 -19.55
C GLU A 81 3.35 -15.11 -18.03
N ASP A 82 4.13 -14.30 -17.30
CA ASP A 82 4.19 -14.29 -15.84
C ASP A 82 3.05 -13.49 -15.17
N ARG A 83 1.80 -13.86 -15.50
CA ARG A 83 0.57 -13.12 -15.16
C ARG A 83 0.04 -13.39 -13.75
N HIS A 84 0.87 -13.81 -12.80
CA HIS A 84 0.40 -14.26 -11.49
C HIS A 84 0.78 -13.35 -10.32
N VAL A 85 1.44 -12.23 -10.59
CA VAL A 85 1.87 -11.29 -9.54
C VAL A 85 0.67 -10.68 -8.79
N TRP A 86 -0.48 -10.54 -9.44
CA TRP A 86 -1.74 -10.05 -8.82
C TRP A 86 -2.18 -10.89 -7.61
N LYS A 87 -1.74 -12.15 -7.49
CA LYS A 87 -2.09 -13.04 -6.37
C LYS A 87 -1.65 -12.50 -5.01
N ILE A 88 -0.61 -11.66 -5.00
CA ILE A 88 -0.08 -11.03 -3.78
C ILE A 88 -1.12 -10.06 -3.20
N ALA A 89 -1.82 -9.31 -4.06
CA ALA A 89 -2.72 -8.23 -3.64
C ALA A 89 -3.85 -8.65 -2.69
N PRO A 90 -4.69 -9.68 -2.98
CA PRO A 90 -5.76 -10.06 -2.07
C PRO A 90 -5.25 -10.57 -0.70
N VAL A 91 -4.13 -11.29 -0.69
CA VAL A 91 -3.54 -11.81 0.56
C VAL A 91 -3.00 -10.66 1.41
N MET A 92 -2.24 -9.76 0.78
CA MET A 92 -1.64 -8.63 1.48
C MET A 92 -2.67 -7.58 1.89
N ALA A 93 -3.76 -7.42 1.14
CA ALA A 93 -4.88 -6.58 1.55
C ALA A 93 -5.60 -7.11 2.80
N LEU A 94 -5.74 -8.44 2.93
CA LEU A 94 -6.28 -9.04 4.15
C LEU A 94 -5.35 -8.80 5.35
N VAL A 95 -4.04 -9.03 5.18
CA VAL A 95 -3.04 -8.75 6.22
C VAL A 95 -3.06 -7.27 6.59
N TYR A 96 -3.12 -6.37 5.61
CA TYR A 96 -3.19 -4.93 5.84
C TYR A 96 -4.43 -4.55 6.64
N ALA A 97 -5.60 -5.07 6.27
CA ALA A 97 -6.84 -4.83 7.01
C ALA A 97 -6.71 -5.27 8.47
N MET A 98 -6.25 -6.51 8.71
CA MET A 98 -6.06 -7.04 10.06
C MET A 98 -5.07 -6.20 10.87
N SER A 99 -3.93 -5.83 10.28
CA SER A 99 -2.95 -4.97 10.94
C SER A 99 -3.50 -3.57 11.24
N SER A 100 -4.31 -2.99 10.36
CA SER A 100 -4.97 -1.71 10.60
C SER A 100 -5.97 -1.78 11.76
N PHE A 101 -6.81 -2.81 11.81
CA PHE A 101 -7.74 -3.02 12.94
C PHE A 101 -6.99 -3.24 14.25
N PHE A 102 -5.95 -4.07 14.24
CA PHE A 102 -5.12 -4.30 15.42
C PHE A 102 -4.45 -3.02 15.90
N TYR A 103 -3.85 -2.25 14.99
CA TYR A 103 -3.18 -0.99 15.33
C TYR A 103 -4.14 0.04 15.92
N ILE A 104 -5.31 0.25 15.30
CA ILE A 104 -6.34 1.17 15.82
C ILE A 104 -6.80 0.71 17.22
N THR A 105 -6.99 -0.60 17.42
CA THR A 105 -7.35 -1.15 18.74
C THR A 105 -6.28 -0.86 19.80
N VAL A 106 -5.01 -1.02 19.46
CA VAL A 106 -3.88 -0.67 20.34
C VAL A 106 -3.88 0.83 20.64
N MET A 107 -4.15 1.69 19.67
CA MET A 107 -4.21 3.13 19.90
C MET A 107 -5.36 3.53 20.86
N PHE A 108 -6.51 2.86 20.79
CA PHE A 108 -7.60 3.08 21.75
C PHE A 108 -7.25 2.66 23.19
N SER A 109 -6.29 1.75 23.37
CA SER A 109 -5.76 1.42 24.70
C SER A 109 -4.72 2.44 25.20
N GLY A 110 -4.30 3.38 24.36
CA GLY A 110 -3.44 4.50 24.73
C GLY A 110 -4.18 5.57 25.53
N SER A 111 -3.55 6.73 25.70
CA SER A 111 -4.16 7.89 26.35
C SER A 111 -3.82 9.20 25.64
N GLY A 112 -4.62 10.24 25.89
CA GLY A 112 -4.39 11.58 25.35
C GLY A 112 -4.40 11.62 23.82
N ALA A 113 -3.33 12.16 23.23
CA ALA A 113 -3.21 12.35 21.78
C ALA A 113 -3.33 11.04 20.96
N ILE A 114 -2.90 9.90 21.52
CA ILE A 114 -2.95 8.60 20.81
C ILE A 114 -4.39 8.13 20.66
N GLU A 115 -5.15 8.13 21.76
CA GLU A 115 -6.56 7.73 21.78
C GLU A 115 -7.42 8.68 20.92
N MET A 116 -7.20 9.99 21.04
CA MET A 116 -7.90 10.99 20.23
C MET A 116 -7.61 10.81 18.74
N THR A 117 -6.36 10.50 18.35
CA THR A 117 -6.04 10.18 16.95
C THR A 117 -6.81 8.95 16.47
N ALA A 118 -6.91 7.89 17.29
CA ALA A 118 -7.68 6.70 16.93
C ALA A 118 -9.16 7.01 16.72
N SER A 119 -9.74 7.80 17.62
CA SER A 119 -11.12 8.29 17.51
C SER A 119 -11.32 9.10 16.24
N ASN A 120 -10.42 10.01 15.92
CA ASN A 120 -10.48 10.82 14.70
C ASN A 120 -10.39 9.95 13.43
N ILE A 121 -9.54 8.92 13.42
CA ILE A 121 -9.43 7.98 12.30
C ILE A 121 -10.76 7.27 12.03
N VAL A 122 -11.37 6.66 13.07
CA VAL A 122 -12.59 5.86 12.88
C VAL A 122 -13.82 6.69 12.60
N ASN A 123 -13.87 7.92 13.14
CA ASN A 123 -14.97 8.85 12.91
C ASN A 123 -14.82 9.65 11.61
N HIS A 124 -13.69 9.53 10.91
CA HIS A 124 -13.49 10.21 9.65
C HIS A 124 -14.51 9.70 8.60
N PRO A 125 -15.25 10.58 7.90
CA PRO A 125 -16.31 10.17 6.97
C PRO A 125 -15.81 9.25 5.85
N MET A 126 -14.54 9.39 5.47
CA MET A 126 -13.93 8.59 4.41
C MET A 126 -13.31 7.26 4.91
N PHE A 127 -13.36 6.96 6.21
CA PHE A 127 -12.75 5.75 6.78
C PHE A 127 -13.33 4.46 6.19
N VAL A 128 -14.65 4.38 6.10
CA VAL A 128 -15.34 3.23 5.49
C VAL A 128 -14.98 3.12 4.02
N MET A 129 -14.93 4.24 3.29
CA MET A 129 -14.57 4.24 1.87
C MET A 129 -13.13 3.75 1.64
N ARG A 130 -12.18 4.18 2.47
CA ARG A 130 -10.81 3.63 2.49
C ARG A 130 -10.84 2.11 2.66
N GLY A 131 -11.56 1.62 3.67
CA GLY A 131 -11.63 0.19 3.95
C GLY A 131 -12.24 -0.62 2.80
N LEU A 132 -13.32 -0.13 2.21
CA LEU A 132 -13.96 -0.78 1.07
C LEU A 132 -13.02 -0.88 -0.14
N LEU A 133 -12.28 0.20 -0.44
CA LEU A 133 -11.43 0.29 -1.62
C LEU A 133 -10.07 -0.41 -1.46
N SER A 134 -9.38 -0.23 -0.34
CA SER A 134 -8.04 -0.79 -0.12
C SER A 134 -8.06 -2.20 0.47
N TRP A 135 -9.06 -2.56 1.27
CA TRP A 135 -9.10 -3.83 1.99
C TRP A 135 -10.08 -4.82 1.35
N VAL A 136 -11.34 -4.41 1.20
CA VAL A 136 -12.42 -5.31 0.78
C VAL A 136 -12.34 -5.61 -0.71
N ALA A 137 -12.20 -4.61 -1.57
CA ALA A 137 -12.19 -4.77 -3.02
C ALA A 137 -11.16 -5.81 -3.52
N PRO A 138 -9.86 -5.73 -3.20
CA PRO A 138 -8.90 -6.73 -3.66
C PRO A 138 -9.22 -8.14 -3.15
N VAL A 139 -9.67 -8.28 -1.90
CA VAL A 139 -10.06 -9.58 -1.33
C VAL A 139 -11.25 -10.16 -2.07
N VAL A 140 -12.36 -9.43 -2.15
CA VAL A 140 -13.61 -9.94 -2.75
C VAL A 140 -13.45 -10.21 -4.24
N LEU A 141 -12.73 -9.34 -4.96
CA LEU A 141 -12.65 -9.40 -6.42
C LEU A 141 -11.55 -10.34 -6.93
N LEU A 142 -10.44 -10.54 -6.18
CA LEU A 142 -9.31 -11.34 -6.64
C LEU A 142 -9.09 -12.64 -5.87
N LEU A 143 -9.45 -12.72 -4.58
CA LEU A 143 -9.23 -13.93 -3.78
C LEU A 143 -9.92 -15.18 -4.37
N PRO A 144 -11.15 -15.12 -4.92
CA PRO A 144 -11.79 -16.29 -5.52
C PRO A 144 -10.95 -16.94 -6.64
N PHE A 145 -10.20 -16.13 -7.39
CA PHE A 145 -9.33 -16.63 -8.47
C PHE A 145 -8.10 -17.40 -7.95
N LEU A 146 -7.74 -17.28 -6.67
CA LEU A 146 -6.69 -18.12 -6.08
C LEU A 146 -7.13 -19.59 -5.95
N PHE A 147 -8.43 -19.82 -5.78
CA PHE A 147 -8.99 -21.16 -5.60
C PHE A 147 -9.46 -21.77 -6.94
N MET A 148 -9.63 -20.96 -7.99
CA MET A 148 -10.01 -21.42 -9.32
C MET A 148 -8.79 -21.80 -10.16
N LYS A 149 -8.31 -23.05 -10.06
CA LYS A 149 -7.08 -23.55 -10.70
C LYS A 149 -6.91 -23.26 -12.21
N LYS A 150 -8.00 -23.05 -12.95
CA LYS A 150 -7.98 -22.82 -14.41
C LYS A 150 -8.47 -21.44 -14.85
N ARG A 151 -8.88 -20.57 -13.94
CA ARG A 151 -9.39 -19.23 -14.29
C ARG A 151 -8.43 -18.16 -13.80
N LYS A 152 -8.15 -17.19 -14.67
CA LYS A 152 -7.40 -15.99 -14.36
C LYS A 152 -8.35 -14.80 -14.38
N PRO A 153 -8.14 -13.79 -13.52
CA PRO A 153 -8.93 -12.57 -13.60
C PRO A 153 -8.69 -11.90 -14.95
N ALA A 154 -9.74 -11.35 -15.55
CA ALA A 154 -9.59 -10.56 -16.76
C ALA A 154 -8.75 -9.30 -16.47
N MET A 155 -8.05 -8.78 -17.48
CA MET A 155 -7.26 -7.55 -17.34
C MET A 155 -8.09 -6.39 -16.78
N ILE A 156 -9.32 -6.20 -17.28
CA ILE A 156 -10.21 -5.12 -16.85
C ILE A 156 -10.52 -5.19 -15.35
N LEU A 157 -10.62 -6.40 -14.79
CA LEU A 157 -10.85 -6.60 -13.37
C LEU A 157 -9.61 -6.21 -12.56
N VAL A 158 -8.42 -6.66 -12.98
CA VAL A 158 -7.16 -6.30 -12.30
C VAL A 158 -6.91 -4.79 -12.36
N LEU A 159 -7.21 -4.14 -13.48
CA LEU A 159 -7.14 -2.69 -13.64
C LEU A 159 -8.13 -1.97 -12.72
N ALA A 160 -9.38 -2.45 -12.64
CA ALA A 160 -10.37 -1.88 -11.75
C ALA A 160 -9.92 -1.99 -10.27
N VAL A 161 -9.41 -3.14 -9.85
CA VAL A 161 -8.88 -3.32 -8.48
C VAL A 161 -7.67 -2.41 -8.24
N PHE A 162 -6.76 -2.27 -9.21
CA PHE A 162 -5.65 -1.32 -9.11
C PHE A 162 -6.14 0.11 -8.84
N ILE A 163 -7.10 0.60 -9.63
CA ILE A 163 -7.66 1.95 -9.47
C ILE A 163 -8.35 2.11 -8.12
N MET A 164 -9.13 1.11 -7.69
CA MET A 164 -9.81 1.12 -6.39
C MET A 164 -8.80 1.20 -5.25
N VAL A 165 -7.81 0.31 -5.20
CA VAL A 165 -6.78 0.31 -4.15
C VAL A 165 -5.98 1.61 -4.19
N PHE A 166 -5.63 2.12 -5.37
CA PHE A 166 -4.92 3.39 -5.51
C PHE A 166 -5.72 4.56 -4.95
N ALA A 167 -7.02 4.65 -5.26
CA ALA A 167 -7.91 5.65 -4.68
C ALA A 167 -8.05 5.48 -3.16
N GLY A 168 -8.18 4.24 -2.68
CA GLY A 168 -8.20 3.91 -1.26
C GLY A 168 -6.93 4.34 -0.52
N GLU A 169 -5.76 4.23 -1.15
CA GLU A 169 -4.50 4.74 -0.58
C GLU A 169 -4.43 6.26 -0.53
N ILE A 170 -4.93 6.97 -1.55
CA ILE A 170 -5.02 8.44 -1.50
C ILE A 170 -5.88 8.88 -0.32
N ILE A 171 -7.07 8.28 -0.17
CA ILE A 171 -7.95 8.52 0.97
C ILE A 171 -7.24 8.13 2.27
N GLY A 172 -6.51 7.01 2.28
CA GLY A 172 -5.76 6.57 3.44
C GLY A 172 -4.67 7.54 3.88
N ARG A 173 -4.03 8.24 2.93
CA ARG A 173 -3.06 9.31 3.20
C ARG A 173 -3.75 10.56 3.72
N GLU A 174 -4.87 10.95 3.13
CA GLU A 174 -5.68 12.07 3.62
C GLU A 174 -6.11 11.86 5.07
N ILE A 175 -6.71 10.69 5.39
CA ILE A 175 -7.08 10.33 6.77
C ILE A 175 -5.86 10.36 7.68
N PHE A 176 -4.75 9.77 7.23
CA PHE A 176 -3.52 9.73 8.03
C PHE A 176 -3.11 11.15 8.44
N TYR A 177 -2.99 12.09 7.49
CA TYR A 177 -2.56 13.46 7.78
C TYR A 177 -3.56 14.30 8.58
N ASN A 178 -4.86 14.16 8.33
CA ASN A 178 -5.88 15.04 8.90
C ASN A 178 -6.39 14.61 10.28
N THR A 179 -6.04 13.41 10.75
CA THR A 179 -6.59 12.86 12.01
C THR A 179 -5.59 12.86 13.16
N VAL A 180 -4.30 13.08 12.89
CA VAL A 180 -3.25 13.03 13.90
C VAL A 180 -3.37 14.19 14.89
N VAL A 181 -3.16 13.88 16.16
CA VAL A 181 -3.13 14.88 17.23
C VAL A 181 -1.68 15.09 17.71
N GLU A 182 -1.28 16.35 17.74
CA GLU A 182 0.02 16.82 18.24
C GLU A 182 0.06 16.86 19.77
N LEU A 183 1.26 16.76 20.35
CA LEU A 183 1.46 17.11 21.76
C LEU A 183 1.29 18.62 21.95
N GLU A 184 0.49 19.03 22.93
CA GLU A 184 0.45 20.42 23.35
C GLU A 184 1.81 20.85 23.90
N ILE A 185 2.46 21.80 23.22
CA ILE A 185 3.66 22.44 23.75
C ILE A 185 3.20 23.38 24.86
N TYR A 186 3.55 23.08 26.11
CA TYR A 186 3.33 24.01 27.21
C TYR A 186 4.13 25.29 26.95
N THR A 187 3.45 26.35 26.50
CA THR A 187 3.99 27.71 26.50
C THR A 187 3.60 28.36 27.83
N PRO A 188 4.52 28.52 28.80
CA PRO A 188 4.23 29.31 29.98
C PRO A 188 3.95 30.76 29.56
N ASN A 189 2.80 31.28 30.00
CA ASN A 189 2.46 32.70 29.92
C ASN A 189 3.31 33.53 30.88
#